data_AF-L1J332-F1
#
_entry.id   AF-L1J332-F1
#
_cell.length_a   1.000
_cell.length_b   1.000
_cell.length_c   1.000
_cell.angle_alpha   90.00
_cell.angle_beta   90.00
_cell.angle_gamma   90.00
#
_symmetry.space_group_name_H-M   'P 1'
#
loop_
_entity.id
_entity.type
_entity.pdbx_description
1 polymer ?
#
loop_
_entity_poly.entity_id
_entity_poly.type
_entity_poly.pdbx_seq_one_letter_code
_entity_poly.pdbx_strand_id
1 'polypeptide(L)'
;MVFLSSWDAWAKLITFVCNVSQILLQSWKQLKVAELEGDFLNPTDFARDMNRIYPMELMVLGASMLWLMLDWQWVLLLLNVPYLAYQLSNYTAGKWRVDASRVFHADFKSSIKKSILLGIFYHAAWFVVYLTMLILSIINASKMKAK
;
A
#
# COMPACT_ATOMS: atom_id res chain seq x y z
N MET A 1 3.35 -2.25 -23.79
CA MET A 1 3.27 -1.20 -24.82
C MET A 1 3.91 0.05 -24.22
N VAL A 2 5.17 0.29 -24.54
CA VAL A 2 6.02 1.31 -23.92
C VAL A 2 5.79 2.60 -24.69
N PHE A 3 5.01 3.53 -24.13
CA PHE A 3 4.83 4.84 -24.75
C PHE A 3 6.13 5.63 -24.60
N LEU A 4 6.83 5.80 -25.72
CA LEU A 4 8.04 6.61 -25.89
C LEU A 4 7.68 8.11 -25.75
N SER A 5 7.31 8.56 -24.56
CA SER A 5 7.02 9.97 -24.29
C SER A 5 7.48 10.35 -22.90
N SER A 6 7.87 11.61 -22.69
CA SER A 6 8.26 12.12 -21.38
C SER A 6 7.15 12.00 -20.32
N TRP A 7 5.90 11.85 -20.75
CA TRP A 7 4.74 11.60 -19.89
C TRP A 7 4.80 10.25 -19.16
N ASP A 8 5.31 9.20 -19.82
CA ASP A 8 5.41 7.85 -19.23
C ASP A 8 6.29 7.87 -17.97
N ALA A 9 7.38 8.63 -17.97
CA ALA A 9 8.28 8.75 -16.82
C ALA A 9 7.58 9.37 -15.59
N TRP A 10 6.76 10.40 -15.81
CA TRP A 10 5.95 10.99 -14.74
C TRP A 10 4.90 10.02 -14.23
N ALA A 11 4.24 9.27 -15.12
CA ALA A 11 3.26 8.26 -14.72
C ALA A 11 3.88 7.16 -13.85
N LYS A 12 5.06 6.64 -14.23
CA LYS A 12 5.79 5.65 -13.43
C LYS A 12 6.29 6.22 -12.11
N LEU A 13 6.68 7.49 -12.07
CA LEU A 13 7.09 8.16 -10.83
C LEU A 13 5.92 8.24 -9.84
N ILE A 14 4.74 8.63 -10.31
CA ILE A 14 3.52 8.69 -9.48
C ILE A 14 3.18 7.31 -8.94
N THR A 15 3.16 6.27 -9.78
CA THR A 15 2.93 4.88 -9.36
C THR A 15 3.93 4.44 -8.30
N PHE A 16 5.21 4.78 -8.47
CA PHE A 16 6.26 4.48 -7.50
C PHE A 16 6.03 5.18 -6.16
N VAL A 17 5.72 6.48 -6.17
CA VAL A 17 5.42 7.26 -4.94
C VAL A 17 4.18 6.72 -4.23
N CYS A 18 3.14 6.31 -4.97
CA CYS A 18 1.96 5.66 -4.41
C CYS A 18 2.30 4.32 -3.73
N ASN A 19 3.15 3.49 -4.35
CA ASN A 19 3.62 2.25 -3.73
C ASN A 19 4.45 2.51 -2.46
N VAL A 20 5.36 3.49 -2.49
CA VAL A 20 6.11 3.90 -1.30
C VAL A 20 5.18 4.38 -0.19
N SER A 21 4.16 5.16 -0.53
CA SER A 21 3.16 5.63 0.42
C SER A 21 2.41 4.46 1.08
N GLN A 22 2.11 3.39 0.33
CA GLN A 22 1.54 2.17 0.90
C GLN A 22 2.49 1.51 1.90
N ILE A 23 3.77 1.36 1.55
CA ILE A 23 4.78 0.79 2.46
C ILE A 23 4.89 1.61 3.74
N LEU A 24 4.88 2.95 3.64
CA LEU A 24 4.93 3.84 4.79
C LEU A 24 3.70 3.69 5.69
N LEU A 25 2.49 3.59 5.13
CA LEU A 25 1.27 3.36 5.91
C LEU A 25 1.30 2.01 6.64
N GLN A 26 1.77 0.95 5.98
CA GLN A 26 1.92 -0.36 6.64
C GLN A 26 2.98 -0.32 7.75
N SER A 27 4.10 0.35 7.50
CA SER A 27 5.19 0.50 8.47
C SER A 27 4.74 1.32 9.68
N TRP A 28 3.92 2.35 9.47
CA TRP A 28 3.31 3.12 10.55
C TRP A 28 2.38 2.27 11.42
N LYS A 29 1.54 1.40 10.82
CA LYS A 29 0.73 0.44 11.58
C LYS A 29 1.60 -0.53 12.38
N GLN A 30 2.70 -1.01 11.79
CA GLN A 30 3.64 -1.89 12.48
C GLN A 30 4.28 -1.19 13.69
N LEU A 31 4.65 0.09 13.56
CA LEU A 31 5.16 0.89 14.66
C LEU A 31 4.12 1.03 15.77
N LYS A 32 2.86 1.33 15.45
CA LYS A 32 1.77 1.41 16.43
C LYS A 32 1.53 0.11 17.18
N VAL A 33 1.67 -1.03 16.48
CA VAL A 33 1.62 -2.34 17.13
C VAL A 33 2.81 -2.53 18.08
N ALA A 34 4.01 -2.12 17.70
CA ALA A 34 5.19 -2.19 18.57
C ALA A 34 5.09 -1.27 19.81
N GLU A 35 4.56 -0.06 19.65
CA GLU A 35 4.30 0.87 20.77
C GLU A 35 3.29 0.29 21.77
N LEU A 36 2.23 -0.35 21.25
CA LEU A 36 1.24 -1.05 22.07
C LEU A 36 1.85 -2.26 22.80
N GLU A 37 2.79 -2.98 22.18
CA GLU A 37 3.48 -4.12 22.80
C GLU A 37 4.49 -3.73 23.87
N GLY A 38 5.10 -2.54 23.74
CA GLY A 38 6.01 -1.98 24.72
C GLY A 38 5.32 -1.22 25.85
N ASP A 39 3.99 -1.33 25.97
CA ASP A 39 3.15 -0.60 26.92
C ASP A 39 3.29 0.94 26.82
N PHE A 40 3.79 1.46 25.69
CA PHE A 40 3.96 2.89 25.45
C PHE A 40 2.67 3.58 24.97
N LEU A 41 1.72 2.80 24.45
CA LEU A 41 0.48 3.30 23.85
C LEU A 41 -0.75 2.60 24.43
N ASN A 42 -1.75 3.40 24.82
CA ASN A 42 -3.00 2.86 25.34
C ASN A 42 -3.80 2.12 24.25
N PRO A 43 -4.52 1.04 24.59
CA PRO A 43 -5.34 0.26 23.64
C PRO A 43 -6.43 1.08 22.95
N THR A 44 -7.02 2.04 23.68
CA THR A 44 -8.06 2.94 23.14
C THR A 44 -7.49 3.89 22.10
N ASP A 45 -6.30 4.43 22.33
CA ASP A 45 -5.63 5.33 21.39
C ASP A 45 -5.13 4.53 20.17
N PHE A 46 -4.60 3.33 20.39
CA PHE A 46 -4.26 2.39 19.31
C PHE A 46 -5.48 2.07 18.43
N ALA A 47 -6.63 1.73 19.02
CA ALA A 47 -7.85 1.45 18.28
C ALA A 47 -8.32 2.66 17.44
N ARG A 48 -8.26 3.87 18.01
CA ARG A 48 -8.59 5.12 17.31
C ARG A 48 -7.67 5.34 16.11
N ASP A 49 -6.36 5.20 16.30
CA ASP A 49 -5.35 5.40 15.26
C ASP A 49 -5.53 4.38 14.13
N MET A 50 -5.65 3.09 14.47
CA MET A 50 -5.85 2.03 13.47
C MET A 50 -7.13 2.23 12.66
N ASN A 51 -8.23 2.61 13.32
CA ASN A 51 -9.50 2.90 12.64
C ASN A 51 -9.42 4.14 11.72
N ARG A 52 -8.48 5.05 11.97
CA ARG A 52 -8.21 6.19 11.09
C ARG A 52 -7.29 5.83 9.93
N ILE A 53 -6.28 5.00 10.16
CA ILE A 53 -5.26 4.64 9.16
C ILE A 53 -5.83 3.66 8.11
N TYR A 54 -6.65 2.70 8.53
CA TYR A 54 -7.21 1.69 7.61
C TYR A 54 -7.96 2.28 6.41
N PRO A 55 -8.90 3.24 6.56
CA PRO A 55 -9.55 3.86 5.41
C PRO A 55 -8.57 4.67 4.55
N MET A 56 -7.55 5.29 5.14
CA MET A 56 -6.52 6.02 4.37
C MET A 56 -5.71 5.08 3.47
N GLU A 57 -5.33 3.90 3.97
CA GLU A 57 -4.67 2.86 3.18
C GLU A 57 -5.54 2.43 1.99
N LEU A 58 -6.82 2.16 2.23
CA LEU A 58 -7.76 1.78 1.19
C LEU A 58 -7.94 2.89 0.14
N MET A 59 -7.99 4.16 0.58
CA MET A 59 -8.06 5.32 -0.31
C MET A 59 -6.81 5.43 -1.20
N VAL A 60 -5.61 5.31 -0.63
CA VAL A 60 -4.36 5.35 -1.41
C VAL A 60 -4.30 4.16 -2.37
N LEU A 61 -4.79 2.98 -1.98
CA LEU A 61 -4.76 1.79 -2.82
C LEU A 61 -5.75 1.93 -3.99
N GLY A 62 -6.95 2.41 -3.70
CA GLY A 62 -7.95 2.74 -4.71
C GLY A 62 -7.46 3.81 -5.69
N ALA A 63 -6.84 4.89 -5.19
CA ALA A 63 -6.26 5.92 -6.04
C ALA A 63 -5.13 5.38 -6.92
N SER A 64 -4.28 4.50 -6.38
CA SER A 64 -3.21 3.83 -7.15
C SER A 64 -3.79 2.96 -8.28
N MET A 65 -4.88 2.24 -8.00
CA MET A 65 -5.56 1.39 -8.98
C MET A 65 -6.21 2.22 -10.09
N LEU A 66 -6.89 3.32 -9.74
CA LEU A 66 -7.44 4.25 -10.72
C LEU A 66 -6.33 4.83 -11.60
N TRP A 67 -5.20 5.22 -11.00
CA TRP A 67 -4.04 5.71 -11.75
C TRP A 67 -3.49 4.67 -12.74
N LEU A 68 -3.29 3.43 -12.30
CA LEU A 68 -2.85 2.33 -13.17
C LEU A 68 -3.84 2.03 -14.30
N MET A 69 -5.13 2.20 -14.05
CA MET A 69 -6.18 2.07 -15.06
C MET A 69 -6.06 3.18 -16.10
N LEU A 70 -5.82 4.43 -15.69
CA LEU A 70 -5.64 5.59 -16.58
C LEU A 70 -4.36 5.52 -17.41
N ASP A 71 -3.29 4.91 -16.88
CA ASP A 71 -2.02 4.69 -17.60
C ASP A 71 -2.01 3.41 -18.46
N TRP A 72 -3.18 2.75 -18.60
CA TRP A 72 -3.37 1.53 -19.41
C TRP A 72 -2.46 0.36 -18.99
N GLN A 73 -2.07 0.32 -17.72
CA GLN A 73 -1.18 -0.71 -17.17
C GLN A 73 -1.97 -1.92 -16.65
N TRP A 74 -2.72 -2.57 -17.54
CA TRP A 74 -3.65 -3.66 -17.20
C TRP A 74 -3.03 -4.83 -16.43
N VAL A 75 -1.79 -5.20 -16.75
CA VAL A 75 -1.09 -6.30 -16.05
C VAL A 75 -0.83 -5.95 -14.59
N LEU A 76 -0.37 -4.74 -14.31
CA LEU A 76 -0.11 -4.26 -12.94
C LEU A 76 -1.43 -4.08 -12.18
N LEU A 77 -2.46 -3.56 -12.86
CA LEU A 77 -3.80 -3.45 -12.32
C LEU A 77 -4.31 -4.82 -11.86
N LEU A 78 -4.31 -5.83 -12.74
CA LEU A 78 -4.79 -7.19 -12.43
C LEU A 78 -4.06 -7.81 -11.26
N LEU A 79 -2.76 -7.54 -11.11
CA LEU A 79 -1.96 -8.08 -10.02
C LEU A 79 -2.24 -7.38 -8.66
N ASN A 80 -2.76 -6.16 -8.67
CA ASN A 80 -3.23 -5.42 -7.49
C ASN A 80 -4.68 -5.69 -7.11
N VAL A 81 -5.49 -6.25 -8.03
CA VAL A 81 -6.89 -6.63 -7.75
C VAL A 81 -7.05 -7.60 -6.57
N PRO A 82 -6.26 -8.70 -6.43
CA PRO A 82 -6.45 -9.64 -5.32
C PRO A 82 -6.23 -8.99 -3.95
N TYR A 83 -5.23 -8.11 -3.84
CA TYR A 83 -4.93 -7.41 -2.60
C TYR A 83 -6.02 -6.39 -2.25
N LEU A 84 -6.50 -5.63 -3.24
CA LEU A 84 -7.62 -4.71 -3.06
C LEU A 84 -8.90 -5.46 -2.68
N ALA A 85 -9.20 -6.58 -3.33
CA ALA A 85 -10.37 -7.40 -3.03
C ALA A 85 -10.32 -7.94 -1.60
N TYR A 86 -9.15 -8.39 -1.15
CA TYR A 86 -8.93 -8.80 0.23
C TYR A 86 -9.25 -7.66 1.22
N GLN A 87 -8.68 -6.47 1.01
CA GLN A 87 -8.94 -5.33 1.91
C GLN A 87 -10.38 -4.83 1.85
N LEU A 88 -10.98 -4.82 0.67
CA LEU A 88 -12.39 -4.43 0.53
C LEU A 88 -13.33 -5.43 1.21
N SER A 89 -13.03 -6.74 1.14
CA SER A 89 -13.82 -7.76 1.83
C SER A 89 -13.76 -7.60 3.36
N ASN A 90 -12.60 -7.19 3.90
CA ASN A 90 -12.45 -6.88 5.32
C ASN A 90 -13.17 -5.58 5.70
N TYR A 91 -13.18 -4.60 4.79
CA TYR A 91 -13.91 -3.35 4.97
C TYR A 91 -15.42 -3.57 5.05
N THR A 92 -16.00 -4.28 4.08
CA THR A 92 -17.44 -4.55 3.99
C THR A 92 -17.92 -5.47 5.10
N ALA A 93 -17.10 -6.43 5.53
CA ALA A 93 -17.39 -7.30 6.67
C ALA A 93 -17.25 -6.61 8.04
N GLY A 94 -16.82 -5.33 8.08
CA GLY A 94 -16.58 -4.59 9.33
C GLY A 94 -15.41 -5.10 10.18
N LYS A 95 -14.64 -6.07 9.66
CA LYS A 95 -13.50 -6.70 10.34
C LYS A 95 -12.30 -5.78 10.50
N TRP A 96 -12.30 -4.65 9.80
CA TRP A 96 -11.27 -3.61 9.91
C TRP A 96 -11.33 -2.81 11.22
N ARG A 97 -12.49 -2.79 11.89
CA ARG A 97 -12.67 -2.03 13.13
C ARG A 97 -11.92 -2.69 14.27
N VAL A 98 -10.97 -1.96 14.82
CA VAL A 98 -10.23 -2.37 16.01
C VAL A 98 -11.01 -1.97 17.25
N ASP A 99 -11.27 -2.95 18.12
CA ASP A 99 -11.88 -2.77 19.44
C ASP A 99 -10.81 -2.88 20.52
N ALA A 100 -10.67 -1.83 21.34
CA ALA A 100 -9.69 -1.74 22.41
C ALA A 100 -9.78 -2.89 23.42
N SER A 101 -10.98 -3.46 23.64
CA SER A 101 -11.17 -4.60 24.56
C SER A 101 -10.58 -5.90 24.04
N ARG A 102 -10.46 -6.05 22.71
CA ARG A 102 -10.00 -7.27 22.04
C ARG A 102 -8.53 -7.20 21.61
N VAL A 103 -7.92 -6.02 21.69
CA VAL A 103 -6.54 -5.75 21.24
C VAL A 103 -5.49 -6.68 21.85
N PHE A 104 -5.66 -7.09 23.11
CA PHE A 104 -4.73 -8.01 23.78
C PHE A 104 -5.01 -9.50 23.56
N HIS A 105 -6.12 -9.85 22.90
CA HIS A 105 -6.38 -11.26 22.58
C HIS A 105 -5.35 -11.74 21.55
N ALA A 106 -4.68 -12.85 21.87
CA ALA A 106 -3.60 -13.39 21.06
C ALA A 106 -4.01 -13.59 19.58
N ASP A 107 -5.24 -14.08 19.36
CA ASP A 107 -5.77 -14.32 18.02
C ASP A 107 -5.91 -13.03 17.21
N PHE A 108 -6.50 -12.00 17.82
CA PHE A 108 -6.72 -10.71 17.18
C PHE A 108 -5.40 -9.99 16.88
N LYS A 109 -4.48 -9.98 17.86
CA LYS A 109 -3.15 -9.42 17.72
C LYS A 109 -2.33 -10.11 16.62
N SER A 110 -2.39 -11.45 16.57
CA SER A 110 -1.70 -12.22 15.53
C SER A 110 -2.29 -11.96 14.14
N SER A 111 -3.62 -11.79 14.04
CA SER A 111 -4.32 -11.48 12.79
C SER A 111 -3.91 -10.11 12.23
N ILE A 112 -3.89 -9.07 13.07
CA ILE A 112 -3.44 -7.72 12.68
C ILE A 112 -1.99 -7.76 12.19
N LYS A 113 -1.09 -8.37 12.97
CA LYS A 113 0.33 -8.49 12.60
C LYS A 113 0.52 -9.22 11.28
N LYS A 114 -0.19 -10.33 11.07
CA LYS A 114 -0.14 -11.09 9.81
C LYS A 114 -0.63 -10.24 8.63
N SER A 115 -1.72 -9.51 8.79
CA SER A 115 -2.25 -8.62 7.74
C SER A 115 -1.28 -7.50 7.39
N ILE A 116 -0.65 -6.86 8.38
CA ILE A 116 0.36 -5.81 8.17
C ILE A 116 1.59 -6.40 7.46
N LEU A 117 2.11 -7.53 7.97
CA LEU A 117 3.28 -8.19 7.39
C LEU A 117 3.05 -8.61 5.93
N LEU A 118 1.86 -9.18 5.64
CA LEU A 118 1.45 -9.52 4.28
C LEU A 118 1.43 -8.28 3.38
N GLY A 119 0.88 -7.16 3.86
CA GLY A 119 0.85 -5.89 3.13
C GLY A 119 2.25 -5.35 2.84
N ILE A 120 3.15 -5.36 3.84
CA ILE A 120 4.55 -4.96 3.68
C ILE A 120 5.23 -5.85 2.63
N PHE A 121 5.14 -7.17 2.78
CA PHE A 121 5.77 -8.11 1.86
C PHE A 121 5.26 -7.94 0.43
N TYR A 122 3.93 -7.80 0.27
CA TYR A 122 3.29 -7.56 -1.01
C TYR A 122 3.82 -6.28 -1.66
N HIS A 123 3.76 -5.14 -0.95
CA HIS A 123 4.21 -3.87 -1.52
C HIS A 123 5.73 -3.78 -1.70
N ALA A 124 6.52 -4.47 -0.88
CA ALA A 124 7.97 -4.58 -1.05
C ALA A 124 8.37 -5.40 -2.28
N ALA A 125 7.63 -6.49 -2.60
CA ALA A 125 7.82 -7.21 -3.84
C ALA A 125 7.53 -6.29 -5.06
N TRP A 126 6.44 -5.51 -4.98
CA TRP A 126 6.08 -4.54 -6.01
C TRP A 126 7.03 -3.36 -6.11
N PHE A 127 7.69 -2.97 -5.02
CA PHE A 127 8.65 -1.86 -5.01
C PHE A 127 9.76 -2.07 -6.03
N VAL A 128 10.32 -3.28 -6.10
CA VAL A 128 11.39 -3.61 -7.07
C VAL A 128 10.86 -3.50 -8.50
N VAL A 129 9.65 -3.99 -8.77
CA VAL A 129 9.03 -3.91 -10.10
C VAL A 129 8.76 -2.46 -10.50
N TYR A 130 8.17 -1.64 -9.63
CA TYR A 130 7.92 -0.24 -9.93
C TYR A 130 9.19 0.59 -10.06
N LEU A 131 10.22 0.30 -9.27
CA LEU A 131 11.52 0.95 -9.37
C LEU A 131 12.20 0.65 -10.71
N THR A 132 12.21 -0.62 -11.14
CA THR A 132 12.79 -0.99 -12.44
C THR A 132 12.03 -0.37 -13.61
N MET A 133 10.70 -0.33 -13.54
CA MET A 133 9.88 0.37 -14.54
C MET A 133 10.16 1.87 -14.60
N LEU A 134 10.33 2.52 -13.45
CA LEU A 134 10.68 3.94 -13.37
C LEU A 134 12.05 4.21 -14.01
N ILE A 135 13.08 3.42 -13.66
CA ILE A 135 14.43 3.57 -14.21
C ILE A 135 14.42 3.40 -15.73
N LEU A 136 13.76 2.36 -16.25
CA LEU A 136 13.66 2.11 -17.69
C LEU A 136 12.94 3.26 -18.41
N SER A 137 11.88 3.81 -17.81
CA SER A 137 11.15 4.94 -18.38
C SER A 137 12.00 6.21 -18.44
N ILE A 138 12.78 6.50 -17.39
CA ILE A 138 13.72 7.64 -17.36
C ILE A 138 14.82 7.48 -18.42
N ILE A 139 15.40 6.28 -18.56
CA ILE A 139 16.43 6.00 -19.58
C ILE A 139 15.86 6.20 -20.99
N ASN A 140 14.62 5.78 -21.23
CA ASN A 140 13.98 5.96 -22.53
C ASN A 140 13.68 7.45 -22.80
N ALA A 141 13.23 8.18 -21.79
CA ALA A 141 12.99 9.61 -21.89
C ALA A 141 14.28 10.42 -22.15
N SER A 142 15.42 10.02 -21.57
CA SER A 142 16.70 10.68 -21.83
C SER A 142 17.22 10.43 -23.24
N LYS A 143 17.09 9.20 -23.76
CA LYS A 143 17.45 8.85 -25.15
C LYS A 143 16.69 9.67 -26.18
N MET A 144 15.43 10.03 -25.92
CA MET A 144 14.66 10.86 -26.83
C MET A 144 15.13 12.31 -26.89
N LYS A 145 15.69 12.86 -25.81
CA LYS A 145 16.25 14.23 -25.82
C LYS A 145 17.59 14.31 -26.55
N ALA A 146 18.29 13.19 -26.70
CA ALA A 146 19.58 13.11 -27.38
C ALA A 146 19.47 12.89 -28.90
N LYS A 147 18.26 12.66 -29.41
CA LYS A 147 17.96 12.46 -30.84
C LYS A 147 17.20 13.67 -31.38
#